data_AF-A0A2V5QTW2-F1
#
_entry.id   AF-A0A2V5QTW2-F1
#
_cell.length_a   1.000
_cell.length_b   1.000
_cell.length_c   1.000
_cell.angle_alpha   90.00
_cell.angle_beta   90.00
_cell.angle_gamma   90.00
#
_symmetry.space_group_name_H-M   'P 1'
#
loop_
_entity.id
_entity.type
_entity.pdbx_description
1 polymer ?
#
loop_
_entity_poly.entity_id
_entity_poly.type
_entity_poly.pdbx_seq_one_letter_code
_entity_poly.pdbx_strand_id
1 'polypeptide(L)'
;MLALAITCVGSLSAASEERAVTIAAKEYVAANSRVSGFHVRVEKIEKDYARVKVIPKDPSETDAAWVFLKREKGVWRGLMMGTYFTREDYNEFHIPGGIQL
;
A
#
# COMPACT_ATOMS: atom_id res chain seq x y z
N MET A 1 4.41 -33.74 30.44
CA MET A 1 4.27 -33.98 28.98
C MET A 1 3.71 -32.70 28.36
N LEU A 2 4.30 -32.27 27.24
CA LEU A 2 4.27 -30.92 26.65
C LEU A 2 2.90 -30.24 26.52
N ALA A 3 2.82 -28.98 26.94
CA ALA A 3 1.81 -28.04 26.49
C ALA A 3 2.28 -27.39 25.17
N LEU A 4 1.57 -27.66 24.08
CA LEU A 4 1.80 -27.07 22.77
C LEU A 4 0.89 -25.85 22.61
N ALA A 5 1.35 -24.69 23.08
CA ALA A 5 0.69 -23.41 22.81
C ALA A 5 1.15 -22.89 21.45
N ILE A 6 0.40 -23.20 20.39
CA ILE A 6 0.68 -22.74 19.04
C ILE A 6 0.38 -21.23 18.95
N THR A 7 1.41 -20.49 18.55
CA THR A 7 1.51 -19.04 18.39
C THR A 7 0.61 -18.50 17.29
N CYS A 8 -0.66 -18.21 17.58
CA CYS A 8 -1.59 -17.59 16.62
C CYS A 8 -1.60 -16.05 16.59
N VAL A 9 -0.76 -15.37 17.40
CA VAL A 9 -0.86 -13.91 17.61
C VAL A 9 -0.28 -13.10 16.43
N GLY A 10 0.74 -13.61 15.74
CA GLY A 10 1.43 -12.88 14.66
C GLY A 10 0.58 -12.66 13.40
N SER A 11 -0.13 -13.71 12.95
CA SER A 11 -0.86 -13.71 11.67
C SER A 11 -2.06 -12.75 11.65
N LEU A 12 -2.71 -12.55 12.80
CA LEU A 12 -3.84 -11.63 12.91
C LEU A 12 -3.40 -10.16 12.76
N SER A 13 -2.20 -9.83 13.27
CA SER A 13 -1.64 -8.48 13.14
C SER A 13 -1.30 -8.14 11.69
N ALA A 14 -0.63 -9.04 10.97
CA ALA A 14 -0.28 -8.83 9.56
C ALA A 14 -1.52 -8.69 8.66
N ALA A 15 -2.53 -9.54 8.85
CA ALA A 15 -3.78 -9.46 8.10
C ALA A 15 -4.55 -8.15 8.39
N SER A 16 -4.54 -7.69 9.65
CA SER A 16 -5.16 -6.41 10.02
C SER A 16 -4.43 -5.22 9.40
N GLU A 17 -3.09 -5.28 9.35
CA GLU A 17 -2.24 -4.25 8.75
C GLU A 17 -2.46 -4.15 7.25
N GLU A 18 -2.45 -5.28 6.55
CA GLU A 18 -2.72 -5.35 5.11
C GLU A 18 -4.12 -4.81 4.77
N ARG A 19 -5.11 -5.12 5.62
CA ARG A 19 -6.47 -4.56 5.48
C ARG A 19 -6.48 -3.05 5.66
N ALA A 20 -5.78 -2.51 6.66
CA ALA A 20 -5.72 -1.06 6.90
C ALA A 20 -5.05 -0.32 5.73
N VAL A 21 -3.92 -0.85 5.23
CA VAL A 21 -3.24 -0.33 4.03
C VAL A 21 -4.15 -0.40 2.81
N THR A 22 -4.85 -1.53 2.63
CA THR A 22 -5.80 -1.72 1.51
C THR A 22 -6.92 -0.68 1.52
N ILE A 23 -7.49 -0.39 2.69
CA ILE A 23 -8.55 0.62 2.83
C ILE A 23 -8.00 2.01 2.50
N ALA A 24 -6.90 2.41 3.11
CA ALA A 24 -6.28 3.72 2.88
C ALA A 24 -5.87 3.91 1.42
N ALA A 25 -5.35 2.86 0.76
CA ALA A 25 -5.01 2.91 -0.66
C ALA A 25 -6.25 3.13 -1.53
N LYS A 26 -7.35 2.43 -1.25
CA LYS A 26 -8.62 2.63 -1.97
C LYS A 26 -9.17 4.04 -1.80
N GLU A 27 -9.16 4.56 -0.58
CA GLU A 27 -9.60 5.92 -0.28
C GLU A 27 -8.75 6.95 -1.02
N TYR A 28 -7.43 6.80 -0.99
CA TYR A 28 -6.52 7.70 -1.69
C TYR A 28 -6.70 7.65 -3.21
N VAL A 29 -6.83 6.47 -3.81
CA VAL A 29 -7.06 6.33 -5.26
C VAL A 29 -8.40 6.94 -5.65
N ALA A 30 -9.48 6.69 -4.89
CA ALA A 30 -10.79 7.25 -5.16
C ALA A 30 -10.81 8.79 -5.08
N ALA A 31 -10.00 9.38 -4.19
CA ALA A 31 -9.87 10.83 -4.07
C ALA A 31 -8.99 11.47 -5.16
N ASN A 32 -8.06 10.72 -5.76
CA ASN A 32 -7.02 11.27 -6.65
C ASN A 32 -7.06 10.71 -8.10
N SER A 33 -8.00 9.82 -8.42
CA SER A 33 -8.13 9.20 -9.75
C SER A 33 -9.56 9.30 -10.28
N ARG A 34 -9.70 9.23 -11.60
CA ARG A 34 -10.99 9.20 -12.32
C ARG A 34 -11.34 7.82 -12.86
N VAL A 35 -10.53 6.80 -12.58
CA VAL A 35 -10.78 5.42 -13.03
C VAL A 35 -12.13 4.93 -12.50
N SER A 36 -12.95 4.33 -13.37
CA SER A 36 -14.32 3.93 -13.04
C SER A 36 -14.38 2.80 -12.00
N GLY A 37 -13.31 2.00 -11.92
CA GLY A 37 -13.13 0.97 -10.92
C GLY A 37 -11.75 0.34 -10.96
N PHE A 38 -11.30 -0.14 -9.80
CA PHE A 38 -9.95 -0.69 -9.66
C PHE A 38 -9.89 -1.78 -8.58
N HIS A 39 -8.84 -2.58 -8.66
CA HIS A 39 -8.35 -3.46 -7.61
C HIS A 39 -7.07 -2.89 -7.04
N VAL A 40 -6.80 -3.21 -5.77
CA VAL A 40 -5.52 -2.90 -5.13
C VAL A 40 -4.89 -4.19 -4.63
N ARG A 41 -3.57 -4.26 -4.70
CA ARG A 41 -2.77 -5.34 -4.13
C ARG A 41 -1.63 -4.73 -3.34
N VAL A 42 -1.59 -4.99 -2.04
CA VAL A 42 -0.46 -4.60 -1.20
C VAL A 42 0.73 -5.45 -1.62
N GLU A 43 1.80 -4.81 -2.11
CA GLU A 43 2.99 -5.54 -2.57
C GLU A 43 4.05 -5.63 -1.48
N LYS A 44 4.21 -4.55 -0.70
CA LYS A 44 5.17 -4.52 0.39
C LYS A 44 4.75 -3.52 1.47
N ILE A 45 4.93 -3.91 2.73
CA ILE A 45 4.84 -3.03 3.90
C ILE A 45 6.20 -3.08 4.58
N GLU A 46 6.82 -1.92 4.79
CA GLU A 46 8.11 -1.79 5.46
C GLU A 46 8.02 -0.66 6.49
N LYS A 47 8.02 -1.03 7.78
CA LYS A 47 7.85 -0.12 8.91
C LYS A 47 6.57 0.72 8.75
N ASP A 48 6.72 2.02 8.57
CA ASP A 48 5.66 3.00 8.42
C ASP A 48 5.35 3.32 6.96
N TYR A 49 5.84 2.53 6.00
CA TYR A 49 5.58 2.75 4.58
C TYR A 49 4.98 1.51 3.92
N ALA A 50 4.17 1.73 2.89
CA ALA A 50 3.63 0.66 2.07
C ALA A 50 3.64 1.02 0.59
N ARG A 51 3.89 0.02 -0.26
CA ARG A 51 3.69 0.09 -1.71
C ARG A 51 2.51 -0.79 -2.10
N VAL A 52 1.57 -0.19 -2.82
CA VAL A 52 0.35 -0.84 -3.27
C VAL A 52 0.23 -0.70 -4.78
N LYS A 53 0.05 -1.82 -5.49
CA LYS A 53 -0.27 -1.81 -6.92
C LYS A 53 -1.76 -1.53 -7.09
N VAL A 54 -2.08 -0.60 -7.98
CA VAL A 54 -3.45 -0.27 -8.40
C VAL A 54 -3.64 -0.82 -9.81
N ILE A 55 -4.68 -1.62 -9.99
CA ILE A 55 -4.98 -2.31 -11.25
C ILE A 55 -6.38 -1.88 -11.67
N PRO A 56 -6.55 -1.11 -12.76
CA PRO A 56 -7.87 -0.74 -13.25
C PRO A 56 -8.65 -1.99 -13.64
N LYS A 57 -9.97 -1.98 -13.43
CA LYS A 57 -10.84 -3.08 -13.86
C LYS A 57 -10.94 -3.16 -15.38
N ASP A 58 -10.95 -2.00 -16.03
CA ASP A 58 -10.84 -1.86 -17.48
C ASP A 58 -9.42 -1.38 -17.83
N PRO A 59 -8.57 -2.23 -18.42
CA PRO A 59 -7.21 -1.86 -18.79
C PRO A 59 -7.15 -0.89 -19.98
N SER A 60 -8.27 -0.62 -20.67
CA SER A 60 -8.32 0.38 -21.74
C SER A 60 -8.46 1.82 -21.22
N GLU A 61 -8.88 2.00 -19.95
CA GLU A 61 -9.01 3.33 -19.35
C GLU A 61 -7.66 3.95 -18.99
N THR A 62 -6.76 3.13 -18.44
CA THR A 62 -5.45 3.59 -17.96
C THR A 62 -4.52 2.41 -17.66
N ASP A 63 -3.23 2.69 -17.51
CA ASP A 63 -2.24 1.72 -17.06
C ASP A 63 -2.36 1.42 -15.56
N ALA A 64 -1.87 0.25 -15.15
CA ALA A 64 -1.75 -0.10 -13.75
C ALA A 64 -0.67 0.76 -13.06
N ALA A 65 -1.03 1.45 -11.98
CA ALA A 65 -0.16 2.37 -11.24
C ALA A 65 0.30 1.78 -9.90
N TRP A 66 1.11 2.54 -9.18
CA TRP A 66 1.44 2.29 -7.78
C TRP A 66 1.06 3.47 -6.91
N VAL A 67 0.71 3.17 -5.66
CA VAL A 67 0.48 4.14 -4.59
C VAL A 67 1.48 3.85 -3.48
N PHE A 68 2.14 4.90 -3.00
CA PHE A 68 2.92 4.86 -1.78
C PHE A 68 2.10 5.46 -0.63
N LEU A 69 2.08 4.77 0.49
CA LEU A 69 1.42 5.22 1.72
C LEU A 69 2.42 5.32 2.86
N LYS A 70 2.11 6.19 3.82
CA LYS A 70 2.84 6.33 5.08
C LYS A 70 1.89 6.26 6.26
N ARG A 71 2.33 5.59 7.33
CA ARG A 71 1.65 5.55 8.62
C ARG A 71 2.07 6.78 9.43
N GLU A 72 1.09 7.58 9.81
CA GLU A 72 1.28 8.74 10.68
C GLU A 72 0.34 8.63 11.87
N LYS A 73 0.89 8.57 13.09
CA LYS A 73 0.13 8.43 14.34
C LYS A 73 -0.87 7.25 14.30
N GLY A 74 -0.45 6.14 13.69
CA GLY A 74 -1.26 4.91 13.56
C GLY A 74 -2.23 4.89 12.38
N VAL A 75 -2.30 5.95 11.57
CA VAL A 75 -3.22 6.06 10.43
C VAL A 75 -2.44 6.04 9.13
N TRP A 76 -2.84 5.20 8.18
CA TRP A 76 -2.24 5.17 6.84
C TRP A 76 -2.80 6.29 5.96
N ARG A 77 -1.90 6.99 5.27
CA ARG A 77 -2.22 8.08 4.35
C ARG A 77 -1.46 7.90 3.05
N GLY A 78 -2.12 8.13 1.91
CA GLY A 78 -1.43 8.12 0.62
C GLY A 78 -0.53 9.35 0.48
N LEU A 79 0.66 9.14 -0.08
CA LEU A 79 1.67 10.16 -0.31
C LEU A 79 1.70 10.58 -1.78
N MET A 80 1.82 9.58 -2.66
CA MET A 80 2.03 9.77 -4.09
C MET A 80 1.49 8.57 -4.86
N MET A 81 1.08 8.81 -6.11
CA MET A 81 0.57 7.79 -7.03
C MET A 81 1.08 8.07 -8.44
N GLY A 82 1.44 7.01 -9.16
CA GLY A 82 1.95 7.14 -10.52
C GLY A 82 2.37 5.81 -11.13
N THR A 83 2.69 5.84 -12.43
CA THR A 83 3.25 4.71 -13.19
C THR A 83 4.78 4.74 -13.24
N TYR A 84 5.37 5.87 -12.86
CA TYR A 84 6.80 6.12 -12.83
C TYR A 84 7.13 7.08 -11.69
N PHE A 85 8.32 6.93 -11.11
CA PHE A 85 8.82 7.79 -10.04
C PHE A 85 10.31 8.04 -10.22
N THR A 86 10.71 9.27 -9.98
CA THR A 86 12.08 9.74 -9.99
C THR A 86 12.75 9.53 -8.64
N ARG A 87 14.07 9.73 -8.59
CA ARG A 87 14.81 9.75 -7.32
C ARG A 87 14.34 10.90 -6.44
N GLU A 88 14.01 12.03 -7.04
CA GLU A 88 13.51 13.23 -6.38
C GLU A 88 12.20 12.94 -5.67
N ASP A 89 11.25 12.23 -6.31
CA ASP A 89 10.00 11.82 -5.67
C ASP A 89 10.25 10.95 -4.44
N TYR A 90 11.15 9.97 -4.54
CA TYR A 90 11.50 9.11 -3.41
C TYR A 90 12.15 9.87 -2.26
N ASN A 91 12.99 10.85 -2.58
CA ASN A 91 13.66 11.66 -1.58
C ASN A 91 12.68 12.63 -0.90
N GLU A 92 11.78 13.27 -1.64
CA GLU A 92 10.77 14.19 -1.11
C GLU A 92 9.92 13.51 -0.03
N PHE A 93 9.41 12.32 -0.31
CA PHE A 93 8.56 11.58 0.62
C PHE A 93 9.33 10.63 1.56
N HIS A 94 10.65 10.63 1.47
CA HIS A 94 11.56 9.80 2.26
C HIS A 94 11.20 8.31 2.16
N ILE A 95 10.89 7.84 0.94
CA ILE A 95 10.48 6.46 0.66
C ILE A 95 11.68 5.52 0.91
N PRO A 96 11.55 4.51 1.80
CA PRO A 96 12.63 3.55 2.04
C PRO A 96 13.02 2.79 0.76
N GLY A 97 14.33 2.65 0.52
CA GLY A 97 14.85 1.96 -0.67
C GLY A 97 14.29 0.54 -0.85
N GLY A 98 13.96 -0.16 0.25
CA GLY A 98 13.39 -1.49 0.20
C GLY A 98 12.01 -1.55 -0.47
N ILE A 99 11.28 -0.45 -0.59
CA ILE A 99 9.95 -0.43 -1.22
C ILE A 99 9.89 0.37 -2.52
N GLN A 100 10.98 1.01 -2.95
CA GLN A 100 11.06 1.71 -4.24
C GLN A 100 10.90 0.72 -5.43
N LEU A 101 10.48 1.22 -6.59
CA LEU A 101 10.31 0.42 -7.80
C LEU A 101 11.62 0.16 -8.54
#